data_AF-A0A8V1A6A4-F1
#
_entry.id   AF-A0A8V1A6A4-F1
#
_cell.length_a   1.000
_cell.length_b   1.000
_cell.length_c   1.000
_cell.angle_alpha   90.00
_cell.angle_beta   90.00
_cell.angle_gamma   90.00
#
_symmetry.space_group_name_H-M   'P 1'
#
loop_
_entity.id
_entity.type
_entity.pdbx_description
1 polymer ?
#
loop_
_entity_poly.entity_id
_entity_poly.type
_entity_poly.pdbx_seq_one_letter_code
_entity_poly.pdbx_strand_id
1 'polypeptide(L)'
;MSMKSRIPLILLACGSFNPITNMHMRLFELARDHLHQTGRYRVIEGIMSPVSDDYRKKGLVSARHRIAMAKLALETSDWIRVDPWETEQESWTETVKVLRHHYNESVRLLQSRKEIMKSIQPTERSTENSLSSQYSEKLHWHWTYGRFWEVSFCLPILPGSPTSLKYGWISDILNFSFSVETHGHE
;
A
#
# COMPACT_ATOMS: atom_id res chain seq x y z
N MET A 1 24.85 17.65 5.66
CA MET A 1 24.42 16.24 5.56
C MET A 1 23.36 16.15 4.47
N SER A 2 23.61 15.43 3.38
CA SER A 2 22.64 15.25 2.29
C SER A 2 21.43 14.48 2.84
N MET A 3 20.24 15.09 2.86
CA MET A 3 19.01 14.40 3.23
C MET A 3 18.75 13.33 2.18
N LYS A 4 19.06 12.07 2.49
CA LYS A 4 18.66 10.93 1.65
C LYS A 4 17.14 10.97 1.54
N SER A 5 16.64 11.12 0.31
CA SER A 5 15.21 11.04 0.03
C SER A 5 14.73 9.62 0.37
N ARG A 6 13.79 9.51 1.31
CA ARG A 6 13.14 8.24 1.63
C ARG A 6 12.15 7.87 0.55
N ILE A 7 12.04 6.58 0.25
CA ILE A 7 11.12 6.04 -0.73
C ILE A 7 9.70 6.07 -0.15
N PRO A 8 8.72 6.78 -0.77
CA PRO A 8 7.34 6.77 -0.31
C PRO A 8 6.69 5.40 -0.55
N LEU A 9 6.03 4.87 0.47
CA LEU A 9 5.32 3.58 0.44
C LEU A 9 3.86 3.73 0.86
N ILE A 10 2.98 2.96 0.23
CA ILE A 10 1.61 2.75 0.68
C ILE A 10 1.46 1.31 1.15
N LEU A 11 0.87 1.10 2.33
CA LEU A 11 0.54 -0.23 2.84
C LEU A 11 -0.87 -0.59 2.39
N LEU A 12 -1.06 -1.77 1.81
CA LEU A 12 -2.38 -2.30 1.44
C LEU A 12 -2.62 -3.61 2.20
N ALA A 13 -3.70 -3.67 2.97
CA ALA A 13 -4.18 -4.91 3.58
C ALA A 13 -5.49 -5.32 2.92
N CYS A 14 -5.46 -6.42 2.16
CA CYS A 14 -6.67 -7.05 1.63
C CYS A 14 -7.13 -8.12 2.61
N GLY A 15 -8.42 -8.18 2.92
CA GLY A 15 -8.90 -9.14 3.91
C GLY A 15 -10.42 -9.18 4.07
N SER A 16 -10.88 -10.18 4.82
CA SER A 16 -12.30 -10.33 5.12
C SER A 16 -12.77 -9.19 6.02
N PHE A 17 -11.99 -8.84 7.05
CA PHE A 17 -12.38 -7.89 8.12
C PHE A 17 -13.80 -8.18 8.67
N ASN A 18 -13.99 -9.42 9.12
CA ASN A 18 -15.30 -9.97 9.49
C ASN A 18 -15.38 -10.42 10.97
N PRO A 19 -15.47 -9.49 11.94
CA PRO A 19 -15.31 -8.04 11.82
C PRO A 19 -13.83 -7.61 11.86
N ILE A 20 -13.56 -6.31 11.66
CA ILE A 20 -12.27 -5.72 11.98
C ILE A 20 -11.95 -5.87 13.48
N THR A 21 -10.67 -5.96 13.83
CA THR A 21 -10.19 -6.11 15.21
C THR A 21 -8.97 -5.21 15.45
N ASN A 22 -8.62 -4.99 16.71
CA ASN A 22 -7.42 -4.23 17.09
C ASN A 22 -6.13 -4.80 16.50
N MET A 23 -6.06 -6.11 16.28
CA MET A 23 -4.90 -6.75 15.64
C MET A 23 -4.68 -6.27 14.19
N HIS A 24 -5.75 -6.07 13.42
CA HIS A 24 -5.63 -5.56 12.05
C HIS A 24 -5.01 -4.15 12.04
N MET A 25 -5.47 -3.27 12.93
CA MET A 25 -4.93 -1.91 13.06
C MET A 25 -3.50 -1.94 13.59
N ARG A 26 -3.21 -2.80 14.57
CA ARG A 26 -1.87 -2.97 15.14
C ARG A 26 -0.86 -3.41 14.08
N LEU A 27 -1.27 -4.24 13.12
CA LEU A 27 -0.41 -4.69 12.02
C LEU A 27 0.08 -3.52 11.15
N PHE A 28 -0.80 -2.57 10.84
CA PHE A 28 -0.43 -1.34 10.11
C PHE A 28 0.62 -0.53 10.88
N GLU A 29 0.39 -0.30 12.18
CA GLU A 29 1.32 0.46 13.02
C GLU A 29 2.69 -0.19 13.10
N LEU A 30 2.73 -1.50 13.37
CA LEU A 30 3.99 -2.24 13.45
C LEU A 30 4.76 -2.25 12.12
N ALA A 31 4.05 -2.43 11.00
CA ALA A 31 4.66 -2.40 9.67
C ALA A 31 5.21 -1.00 9.34
N ARG A 32 4.47 0.05 9.68
CA ARG A 32 4.89 1.45 9.50
C ARG A 32 6.16 1.75 10.29
N ASP A 33 6.18 1.40 11.57
CA ASP A 33 7.33 1.63 12.45
C ASP A 33 8.56 0.88 11.93
N HIS A 34 8.41 -0.40 11.57
CA HIS A 34 9.50 -1.21 11.03
C HIS A 34 10.09 -0.58 9.76
N LEU A 35 9.24 -0.21 8.80
CA LEU A 35 9.68 0.38 7.53
C LEU A 35 10.36 1.74 7.73
N HIS A 36 9.88 2.56 8.66
CA HIS A 36 10.51 3.83 9.01
C HIS A 36 11.87 3.63 9.70
N GLN A 37 12.00 2.64 10.57
CA GLN A 37 13.25 2.31 11.28
C GLN A 37 14.38 1.90 10.32
N THR A 38 14.06 1.32 9.16
CA THR A 38 15.07 1.03 8.12
C THR A 38 15.78 2.28 7.60
N GLY A 39 15.20 3.48 7.81
CA GLY A 39 15.70 4.75 7.27
C GLY A 39 15.59 4.90 5.75
N ARG A 40 15.16 3.85 5.03
CA ARG A 40 15.02 3.83 3.57
C ARG A 40 13.63 4.25 3.11
N TYR A 41 12.61 3.91 3.88
CA TYR A 41 11.21 4.06 3.49
C TYR A 41 10.48 5.11 4.32
N ARG A 42 9.45 5.70 3.72
CA ARG A 42 8.47 6.55 4.39
C ARG A 42 7.08 6.09 3.99
N VAL A 43 6.41 5.38 4.88
CA VAL A 43 4.99 5.06 4.71
C VAL A 43 4.20 6.37 4.73
N ILE A 44 3.42 6.61 3.68
CA ILE A 44 2.60 7.82 3.51
C ILE A 44 1.11 7.56 3.73
N GLU A 45 0.66 6.32 3.57
CA GLU A 45 -0.75 5.93 3.66
C GLU A 45 -0.89 4.42 3.92
N GLY A 46 -1.95 4.04 4.62
CA GLY A 46 -2.44 2.68 4.76
C GLY A 46 -3.82 2.55 4.13
N ILE A 47 -4.04 1.47 3.38
CA ILE A 47 -5.31 1.16 2.72
C ILE A 47 -5.79 -0.19 3.23
N MET A 48 -6.97 -0.19 3.86
CA MET A 48 -7.71 -1.39 4.20
C MET A 48 -8.72 -1.68 3.09
N SER A 49 -8.58 -2.81 2.40
CA SER A 49 -9.45 -3.23 1.29
C SER A 49 -10.27 -4.46 1.69
N PRO A 50 -11.53 -4.28 2.13
CA PRO A 50 -12.40 -5.40 2.42
C PRO A 50 -12.72 -6.22 1.16
N VAL A 51 -12.71 -7.55 1.32
CA VAL A 51 -13.02 -8.46 0.21
C VAL A 51 -14.47 -8.31 -0.26
N SER A 52 -14.75 -8.54 -1.54
CA SER A 52 -16.11 -8.62 -2.07
C SER A 52 -16.93 -9.75 -1.43
N ASP A 53 -18.25 -9.55 -1.32
CA ASP A 53 -19.19 -10.57 -0.82
C ASP A 53 -19.21 -11.83 -1.72
N ASP A 54 -18.83 -11.68 -2.99
CA ASP A 54 -18.67 -12.80 -3.93
C ASP A 54 -17.49 -13.72 -3.64
N TYR A 55 -16.67 -13.41 -2.63
CA TYR A 55 -15.71 -14.36 -2.08
C TYR A 55 -16.39 -15.61 -1.50
N ARG A 56 -17.68 -15.52 -1.14
CA ARG A 56 -18.54 -16.66 -0.72
C ARG A 56 -17.97 -17.48 0.46
N LYS A 57 -17.15 -16.87 1.31
CA LYS A 57 -16.71 -17.46 2.58
C LYS A 57 -17.92 -17.65 3.49
N LYS A 58 -18.08 -18.86 4.05
CA LYS A 58 -19.19 -19.19 4.95
C LYS A 58 -19.18 -18.25 6.17
N GLY A 59 -20.30 -17.59 6.44
CA GLY A 59 -20.43 -16.64 7.56
C GLY A 59 -19.83 -15.26 7.32
N LEU A 60 -19.49 -14.91 6.07
CA LEU A 60 -19.07 -13.56 5.70
C LEU A 60 -20.26 -12.60 5.84
N VAL A 61 -20.15 -11.62 6.73
CA VAL A 61 -21.12 -10.53 6.84
C VAL A 61 -21.03 -9.65 5.59
N SER A 62 -22.15 -9.05 5.16
CA SER A 62 -22.17 -8.17 3.98
C SER A 62 -21.08 -7.10 4.01
N ALA A 63 -20.52 -6.77 2.85
CA ALA A 63 -19.48 -5.78 2.65
C ALA A 63 -19.87 -4.43 3.26
N ARG A 64 -21.13 -4.02 3.11
CA ARG A 64 -21.67 -2.79 3.71
C ARG A 64 -21.37 -2.68 5.21
N HIS A 65 -21.63 -3.74 5.96
CA HIS A 65 -21.38 -3.75 7.41
C HIS A 65 -19.89 -3.80 7.74
N ARG A 66 -19.11 -4.59 6.99
CA ARG A 66 -17.66 -4.69 7.21
C ARG A 66 -16.95 -3.36 6.95
N ILE A 67 -17.31 -2.67 5.87
CA ILE A 67 -16.85 -1.32 5.56
C ILE A 67 -17.24 -0.33 6.66
N ALA A 68 -18.50 -0.36 7.13
CA ALA A 68 -18.94 0.54 8.19
C ALA A 68 -18.16 0.32 9.50
N MET A 69 -17.98 -0.94 9.91
CA MET A 69 -17.18 -1.28 11.09
C MET A 69 -15.71 -0.86 10.93
N ALA A 70 -15.10 -1.10 9.76
CA ALA A 70 -13.74 -0.69 9.48
C ALA A 70 -13.57 0.84 9.50
N LYS A 71 -14.54 1.60 8.97
CA LYS A 71 -14.54 3.07 9.03
C LYS A 71 -14.62 3.58 10.47
N LEU A 72 -15.48 2.99 11.30
CA LEU A 72 -15.59 3.36 12.71
C LEU A 72 -14.31 3.03 13.48
N ALA A 73 -13.73 1.85 13.25
CA ALA A 73 -12.49 1.45 13.91
C ALA A 73 -11.29 2.33 13.51
N LEU A 74 -11.28 2.87 12.29
CA LEU A 74 -10.23 3.76 11.79
C LEU A 74 -10.55 5.25 11.99
N GLU A 75 -11.61 5.61 12.72
CA GLU A 75 -12.01 7.02 12.92
C GLU A 75 -10.91 7.87 13.57
N THR A 76 -10.12 7.28 14.46
CA THR A 76 -9.01 7.95 15.13
C THR A 76 -7.68 7.86 14.37
N SER A 77 -7.64 7.18 13.22
CA SER A 77 -6.43 7.05 12.41
C SER A 77 -6.29 8.25 11.47
N ASP A 78 -5.11 8.84 11.42
CA ASP A 78 -4.78 9.98 10.53
C ASP A 78 -4.17 9.55 9.19
N TRP A 79 -3.87 8.26 9.02
CA TRP A 79 -3.08 7.76 7.88
C TRP A 79 -3.59 6.47 7.25
N ILE A 80 -4.52 5.76 7.90
CA ILE A 80 -5.13 4.53 7.38
C ILE A 80 -6.56 4.85 6.95
N ARG A 81 -6.94 4.47 5.73
CA ARG A 81 -8.30 4.59 5.23
C ARG A 81 -8.86 3.24 4.78
N VAL A 82 -10.19 3.14 4.79
CA VAL A 82 -10.90 2.03 4.13
C VAL A 82 -11.16 2.40 2.68
N ASP A 83 -10.85 1.49 1.77
CA ASP A 83 -11.20 1.60 0.35
C ASP A 83 -12.22 0.52 -0.03
N PRO A 84 -13.46 0.88 -0.43
CA PRO A 84 -14.49 -0.07 -0.80
C PRO A 84 -14.36 -0.59 -2.24
N TRP A 85 -13.38 -0.11 -3.04
CA TRP A 85 -13.30 -0.41 -4.47
C TRP A 85 -13.41 -1.91 -4.79
N GLU A 86 -12.74 -2.78 -4.02
CA GLU A 86 -12.79 -4.23 -4.20
C GLU A 86 -14.20 -4.80 -4.01
N THR A 87 -14.96 -4.25 -3.07
CA THR A 87 -16.35 -4.67 -2.79
C THR A 87 -17.37 -4.18 -3.80
N GLU A 88 -17.03 -3.12 -4.54
CA GLU A 88 -17.86 -2.53 -5.59
C GLU A 88 -17.71 -3.27 -6.93
N GLN A 89 -16.77 -4.22 -7.03
CA GLN A 89 -16.61 -5.04 -8.22
C GLN A 89 -17.73 -6.09 -8.34
N GLU A 90 -18.18 -6.35 -9.56
CA GLU A 90 -19.26 -7.31 -9.87
C GLU A 90 -18.94 -8.76 -9.48
N SER A 91 -17.67 -9.09 -9.25
CA SER A 91 -17.24 -10.42 -8.86
C SER A 91 -16.01 -10.35 -7.97
N TRP A 92 -15.70 -11.47 -7.30
CA TRP A 92 -14.48 -11.59 -6.51
C TRP A 92 -13.25 -11.22 -7.36
N THR A 93 -12.42 -10.36 -6.78
CA THR A 93 -11.27 -9.80 -7.45
C THR A 93 -9.99 -10.38 -6.86
N GLU A 94 -9.14 -10.92 -7.72
CA GLU A 94 -7.82 -11.39 -7.31
C GLU A 94 -7.01 -10.25 -6.71
N THR A 95 -6.29 -10.52 -5.62
CA THR A 95 -5.52 -9.48 -4.91
C THR A 95 -4.52 -8.74 -5.81
N VAL A 96 -3.98 -9.40 -6.84
CA VAL A 96 -3.11 -8.75 -7.83
C VAL A 96 -3.80 -7.62 -8.60
N LYS A 97 -5.10 -7.75 -8.86
CA LYS A 97 -5.90 -6.71 -9.53
C LYS A 97 -6.18 -5.55 -8.58
N VAL A 98 -6.47 -5.84 -7.30
CA VAL A 98 -6.61 -4.83 -6.24
C VAL A 98 -5.32 -4.02 -6.07
N LEU A 99 -4.18 -4.71 -6.00
CA LEU A 99 -2.85 -4.09 -5.96
C LEU A 99 -2.60 -3.18 -7.16
N ARG A 100 -2.90 -3.67 -8.37
CA ARG A 100 -2.71 -2.90 -9.60
C ARG A 100 -3.60 -1.67 -9.64
N HIS A 101 -4.84 -1.79 -9.17
CA HIS A 101 -5.76 -0.65 -9.07
C HIS A 101 -5.19 0.44 -8.17
N HIS A 102 -4.85 0.12 -6.92
CA HIS A 102 -4.32 1.11 -5.98
C HIS A 102 -2.95 1.66 -6.40
N TYR A 103 -2.10 0.85 -7.04
CA TYR A 103 -0.84 1.33 -7.61
C TYR A 103 -1.09 2.40 -8.68
N ASN A 104 -1.94 2.09 -9.66
CA ASN A 104 -2.25 3.00 -10.74
C ASN A 104 -2.85 4.30 -10.22
N GLU A 105 -3.73 4.21 -9.22
CA GLU A 105 -4.33 5.40 -8.66
C GLU A 105 -3.34 6.27 -7.87
N SER A 106 -2.46 5.64 -7.10
CA SER A 106 -1.40 6.34 -6.38
C SER A 106 -0.45 7.08 -7.33
N VAL A 107 -0.11 6.46 -8.46
CA VAL A 107 0.72 7.08 -9.50
C VAL A 107 0.00 8.28 -10.14
N ARG A 108 -1.29 8.15 -10.45
CA ARG A 108 -2.10 9.25 -11.02
C ARG A 108 -2.16 10.44 -10.08
N LEU A 109 -2.49 10.22 -8.80
CA LEU A 109 -2.58 11.29 -7.79
C LEU A 109 -1.26 12.05 -7.65
N LEU A 110 -0.12 11.35 -7.72
CA LEU A 110 1.19 11.99 -7.64
C LEU A 110 1.56 12.75 -8.90
N GLN A 111 1.18 12.26 -10.07
CA GLN A 111 1.34 13.02 -11.32
C GLN A 111 0.52 14.31 -11.26
N SER A 112 -0.77 14.22 -10.90
CA SER A 112 -1.65 15.38 -10.75
C SER A 112 -1.09 16.39 -9.74
N ARG A 113 -0.59 15.94 -8.59
CA ARG A 113 0.03 16.81 -7.58
C ARG A 113 1.28 17.51 -8.10
N LYS A 114 2.12 16.82 -8.88
CA LYS A 114 3.30 17.44 -9.52
C LYS A 114 2.90 18.53 -10.50
N GLU A 115 1.88 18.31 -11.31
CA GLU A 115 1.40 19.32 -12.27
C GLU A 115 0.79 20.54 -11.57
N ILE A 116 0.01 20.32 -10.50
CA ILE A 116 -0.51 21.41 -9.65
C ILE A 116 0.65 22.23 -9.06
N MET A 117 1.66 21.57 -8.49
CA MET A 117 2.82 22.25 -7.90
C MET A 117 3.62 23.07 -8.93
N LYS A 118 3.72 22.60 -10.18
CA LYS A 118 4.34 23.37 -11.28
C LYS A 118 3.50 24.59 -11.66
N SER A 119 2.17 24.47 -11.66
CA SER A 119 1.27 25.57 -12.03
C SER A 119 1.21 26.72 -11.00
N ILE A 120 1.58 26.45 -9.74
CA ILE A 120 1.55 27.44 -8.65
C ILE A 120 2.86 28.24 -8.56
N GLN A 121 3.95 27.80 -9.19
CA GLN A 121 5.20 28.58 -9.21
C GLN A 121 5.20 29.62 -10.34
N PRO A 122 5.33 30.93 -10.06
CA PRO A 122 5.53 31.95 -11.08
C PRO A 122 6.88 31.75 -11.78
N THR A 123 6.86 31.94 -13.10
CA THR A 123 7.99 31.82 -14.04
C THR A 123 9.25 32.52 -13.57
N GLU A 124 10.24 31.77 -13.07
CA GLU A 124 11.64 32.11 -13.29
C GLU A 124 12.28 31.06 -14.21
N ARG A 125 12.62 31.56 -15.39
CA ARG A 125 13.29 30.85 -16.47
C ARG A 125 14.77 30.75 -16.11
N SER A 126 15.26 29.54 -15.89
CA SER A 126 16.64 29.20 -16.26
C SER A 126 16.73 27.75 -16.71
N THR A 127 17.57 27.59 -17.71
CA THR A 127 17.72 26.50 -18.68
C THR A 127 18.17 25.16 -18.10
N GLU A 128 17.94 24.12 -18.92
CA GLU A 128 18.48 22.74 -18.88
C GLU A 128 17.65 21.72 -18.06
N ASN A 129 17.35 20.52 -18.55
CA ASN A 129 17.66 19.90 -19.83
C ASN A 129 16.62 18.81 -20.14
N SER A 130 16.39 18.63 -21.44
CA SER A 130 15.57 17.60 -22.06
C SER A 130 15.85 16.21 -21.49
N LEU A 131 14.82 15.47 -21.06
CA LEU A 131 14.63 14.05 -21.35
C LEU A 131 13.15 13.70 -21.15
N SER A 132 12.34 13.86 -22.21
CA SER A 132 11.09 13.11 -22.36
C SER A 132 11.33 11.93 -23.27
N SER A 133 10.63 10.83 -22.99
CA SER A 133 10.54 9.60 -23.79
C SER A 133 11.61 8.55 -23.51
N GLN A 134 11.29 7.66 -22.56
CA GLN A 134 11.37 6.20 -22.72
C GLN A 134 11.15 5.56 -21.35
N TYR A 135 9.95 5.10 -21.04
CA TYR A 135 9.78 4.07 -19.99
C TYR A 135 8.59 3.18 -20.36
N SER A 136 8.88 2.20 -21.22
CA SER A 136 8.17 0.94 -21.27
C SER A 136 9.06 -0.06 -20.54
N GLU A 137 8.77 -0.37 -19.27
CA GLU A 137 9.44 -1.44 -18.55
C GLU A 137 8.41 -2.43 -18.02
N LYS A 138 8.55 -3.69 -18.47
CA LYS A 138 7.90 -4.87 -17.92
C LYS A 138 8.19 -4.95 -16.41
N LEU A 139 7.16 -4.83 -15.60
CA LEU A 139 7.24 -5.11 -14.16
C LEU A 139 7.29 -6.62 -13.95
N HIS A 140 8.45 -7.13 -13.54
CA HIS A 140 8.61 -8.50 -13.05
C HIS A 140 8.24 -8.53 -11.55
N TRP A 141 7.22 -9.32 -11.21
CA TRP A 141 6.73 -9.49 -9.84
C TRP A 141 7.17 -10.85 -9.29
N HIS A 142 7.70 -10.88 -8.07
CA HIS A 142 8.09 -12.12 -7.37
C HIS A 142 7.08 -12.43 -6.24
N TRP A 143 6.67 -13.69 -6.13
CA TRP A 143 5.67 -14.18 -5.17
C TRP A 143 6.34 -14.76 -3.94
N THR A 144 5.77 -14.51 -2.76
CA THR A 144 5.97 -15.37 -1.60
C THR A 144 4.60 -15.69 -1.01
N TYR A 145 4.22 -16.96 -1.12
CA TYR A 145 3.02 -17.52 -0.50
C TYR A 145 3.43 -18.01 0.90
N GLY A 146 3.08 -17.26 1.95
CA GLY A 146 3.11 -17.72 3.34
C GLY A 146 1.71 -18.14 3.77
N ARG A 147 1.56 -19.29 4.43
CA ARG A 147 0.29 -19.76 4.98
C ARG A 147 0.04 -19.06 6.32
N PHE A 148 -1.23 -18.72 6.55
CA PHE A 148 -1.83 -18.17 7.78
C PHE A 148 -1.73 -16.64 7.96
N TRP A 149 -2.91 -16.01 7.81
CA TRP A 149 -3.30 -14.59 7.98
C TRP A 149 -3.09 -13.66 6.77
N GLU A 150 -4.14 -12.87 6.53
CA GLU A 150 -4.43 -12.10 5.31
C GLU A 150 -3.30 -11.12 4.95
N VAL A 151 -2.86 -11.20 3.69
CA VAL A 151 -1.57 -10.69 3.21
C VAL A 151 -1.56 -9.15 3.17
N SER A 152 -0.64 -8.56 3.93
CA SER A 152 -0.26 -7.14 3.81
C SER A 152 0.74 -6.98 2.66
N PHE A 153 0.40 -6.15 1.68
CA PHE A 153 1.26 -5.84 0.54
C PHE A 153 1.70 -4.37 0.60
N CYS A 154 2.98 -4.10 0.37
CA CYS A 154 3.47 -2.73 0.18
C CYS A 154 3.52 -2.37 -1.30
N LEU A 155 3.04 -1.18 -1.63
CA LEU A 155 3.19 -0.57 -2.95
C LEU A 155 4.30 0.48 -2.90
N PRO A 156 5.45 0.25 -3.56
CA PRO A 156 6.44 1.29 -3.73
C PRO A 156 5.97 2.27 -4.80
N ILE A 157 5.96 3.55 -4.45
CA ILE A 157 5.81 4.61 -5.43
C ILE A 157 7.20 5.08 -5.84
N LEU A 158 7.70 4.57 -6.96
CA LEU A 158 9.03 4.92 -7.44
C LEU A 158 8.98 5.34 -8.92
N PRO A 159 9.11 6.65 -9.21
CA PRO A 159 9.65 7.07 -10.49
C PRO A 159 11.18 6.95 -10.44
N GLY A 160 11.74 5.88 -11.03
CA GLY A 160 13.15 5.85 -11.49
C GLY A 160 14.25 5.33 -10.55
N SER A 161 14.01 4.34 -9.67
CA SER A 161 15.10 3.78 -8.84
C SER A 161 15.84 2.59 -9.47
N PRO A 162 17.13 2.37 -9.14
CA PRO A 162 17.90 1.17 -9.49
C PRO A 162 17.21 -0.14 -9.10
N THR A 163 17.38 -1.18 -9.92
CA THR A 163 16.79 -2.52 -9.79
C THR A 163 17.07 -3.23 -8.46
N SER A 164 18.16 -2.91 -7.75
CA SER A 164 18.46 -3.49 -6.43
C SER A 164 17.54 -3.00 -5.30
N LEU A 165 17.01 -1.78 -5.40
CA LEU A 165 16.02 -1.24 -4.46
C LEU A 165 14.61 -1.78 -4.72
N LYS A 166 14.36 -2.34 -5.92
CA LYS A 166 13.08 -2.92 -6.33
C LYS A 166 12.73 -4.22 -5.58
N TYR A 167 13.67 -4.88 -4.90
CA TYR A 167 13.43 -6.17 -4.23
C TYR A 167 13.76 -6.20 -2.72
N GLY A 168 14.59 -5.28 -2.20
CA GLY A 168 14.96 -5.27 -0.78
C GLY A 168 13.78 -5.09 0.19
N TRP A 169 12.75 -4.36 -0.21
CA TRP A 169 11.55 -4.15 0.61
C TRP A 169 10.73 -5.45 0.79
N ILE A 170 10.75 -6.36 -0.18
CA ILE A 170 10.05 -7.65 -0.09
C ILE A 170 10.71 -8.50 0.99
N SER A 171 12.04 -8.57 1.01
CA SER A 171 12.78 -9.24 2.08
C SER A 171 12.58 -8.59 3.45
N ASP A 172 12.50 -7.25 3.53
CA ASP A 172 12.27 -6.55 4.79
C ASP A 172 10.87 -6.85 5.36
N ILE A 173 9.84 -6.86 4.50
CA ILE A 173 8.46 -7.21 4.90
C ILE A 173 8.35 -8.68 5.27
N LEU A 174 9.01 -9.58 4.51
CA LEU A 174 8.99 -11.01 4.84
C LEU A 174 9.69 -11.29 6.16
N ASN A 175 10.81 -10.62 6.42
CA ASN A 175 11.50 -10.68 7.72
C ASN A 175 10.62 -10.12 8.84
N PHE A 176 9.86 -9.05 8.59
CA PHE A 176 8.89 -8.51 9.53
C PHE A 176 7.74 -9.50 9.80
N SER A 177 7.11 -10.05 8.76
CA SER A 177 6.05 -11.07 8.91
C SER A 177 6.55 -12.28 9.70
N PHE A 178 7.75 -12.77 9.40
CA PHE A 178 8.39 -13.87 10.13
C PHE A 178 8.74 -13.49 11.59
N SER A 179 9.14 -12.25 11.85
CA SER A 179 9.41 -11.75 13.21
C SER A 179 8.13 -11.66 14.06
N VAL A 180 7.02 -11.22 13.46
CA VAL A 180 5.70 -11.19 14.12
C VAL A 180 5.17 -12.60 14.40
N GLU A 181 5.36 -13.55 13.47
CA GLU A 181 4.99 -14.96 13.65
C GLU A 181 5.76 -15.63 14.80
N THR A 182 7.05 -15.31 14.96
CA THR A 182 7.91 -15.93 15.99
C THR A 182 7.70 -15.34 17.39
N HIS A 183 7.32 -14.07 17.50
CA HIS A 183 7.14 -13.38 18.79
C HIS A 183 5.67 -13.22 19.21
N GLY A 184 4.71 -13.63 18.38
CA GLY A 184 3.26 -13.62 18.71
C GLY A 184 2.78 -14.81 19.54
N HIS A 185 3.70 -15.63 20.05
CA HIS A 185 3.42 -16.85 20.84
C HIS A 185 3.76 -16.71 22.34
N GLU A 186 4.10 -15.52 22.83
CA GLU A 186 4.29 -15.23 24.26
C GLU A 186 3.12 -14.44 24.87
#